data_AF-A0A0P9U557-F1
#
_entry.id   AF-A0A0P9U557-F1
#
_cell.length_a   1.000
_cell.length_b   1.000
_cell.length_c   1.000
_cell.angle_alpha   90.00
_cell.angle_beta   90.00
_cell.angle_gamma   90.00
#
_symmetry.space_group_name_H-M   'P 1'
#
loop_
_entity.id
_entity.type
_entity.pdbx_description
1 polymer ?
#
loop_
_entity_poly.entity_id
_entity_poly.type
_entity_poly.pdbx_seq_one_letter_code
_entity_poly.pdbx_strand_id
1 'polypeptide(L)'
;MQKLSWNRSAGILIFSWQTFTSSLSAWLWTRHASAHAVPELTASSVSARRAGSHITCIITLPCSSMTHAFVKSDPMLQNIPTHVIGGPLGAGKTSLIKRLLAQKPAHERWAVLINEFGQIGLDAALLTTDADGIALGEVAGGCLCCVNGVPFQIGLGRLLRKARPDRLLIEPSGLGHPAQLMAQLREAPWRGVLNVQPGVVVLDAQAMLAGQPLPSTQQEALADAGLVVMNKSEQLDEVSRLALAEQLLPHALIWTRYGELHPSQIPGFNAAAVVDKQAVDKLMLPNSVGQLPALWVDPKVPICLIQASAEGWSIGWRWHPSQRFDLQRILYWLESIEWRRAKMVIHSEGGWYSGNVVDGAPLAWQISEWRQDSRLELIFSTPQDVDKLQAQMVECLA
;
A
#
# COMPACT_ATOMS: atom_id res chain seq x y z
N MET A 1 -41.70 1.00 2.18
CA MET A 1 -40.98 0.05 3.05
C MET A 1 -41.12 -1.35 2.48
N GLN A 2 -40.08 -1.88 1.82
CA GLN A 2 -40.03 -3.30 1.45
C GLN A 2 -39.59 -4.09 2.69
N LYS A 3 -40.46 -4.92 3.25
CA LYS A 3 -40.08 -5.91 4.26
C LYS A 3 -39.88 -7.26 3.56
N LEU A 4 -38.64 -7.72 3.56
CA LEU A 4 -38.26 -9.09 3.22
C LEU A 4 -38.40 -9.94 4.49
N SER A 5 -39.20 -11.00 4.45
CA SER A 5 -39.21 -12.03 5.49
C SER A 5 -38.92 -13.37 4.85
N TRP A 6 -37.84 -14.01 5.26
CA TRP A 6 -37.42 -15.32 4.78
C TRP A 6 -37.94 -16.41 5.72
N ASN A 7 -38.75 -17.35 5.21
CA ASN A 7 -39.22 -18.49 6.00
C ASN A 7 -38.42 -19.75 5.64
N ARG A 8 -37.48 -20.13 6.51
CA ARG A 8 -36.46 -21.17 6.26
C ARG A 8 -37.03 -22.58 6.05
N SER A 9 -38.22 -22.88 6.55
CA SER A 9 -38.77 -24.24 6.55
C SER A 9 -39.40 -24.69 5.23
N ALA A 10 -39.61 -23.79 4.26
CA ALA A 10 -40.33 -24.12 3.01
C ALA A 10 -39.52 -23.92 1.71
N GLY A 11 -38.31 -23.35 1.75
CA GLY A 11 -37.51 -23.11 0.54
C GLY A 11 -38.15 -22.13 -0.46
N ILE A 12 -39.10 -21.29 -0.02
CA ILE A 12 -39.85 -20.34 -0.88
C ILE A 12 -39.41 -18.91 -0.56
N LEU A 13 -38.97 -18.19 -1.58
CA LEU A 13 -38.76 -16.74 -1.52
C LEU A 13 -40.05 -16.01 -1.95
N ILE A 14 -40.69 -15.34 -0.99
CA ILE A 14 -41.90 -14.54 -1.24
C ILE A 14 -41.47 -13.10 -1.53
N PHE A 15 -41.67 -12.62 -2.76
CA PHE A 15 -41.36 -11.24 -3.13
C PHE A 15 -42.60 -10.32 -3.07
N SER A 16 -42.49 -9.33 -2.18
CA SER A 16 -43.15 -8.00 -2.14
C SER A 16 -44.67 -7.89 -1.98
N TRP A 17 -45.08 -7.08 -0.98
CA TRP A 17 -46.46 -6.63 -0.78
C TRP A 17 -46.67 -5.23 -1.37
N GLN A 18 -47.58 -5.13 -2.34
CA GLN A 18 -48.19 -3.87 -2.78
C GLN A 18 -49.71 -4.01 -2.60
N THR A 19 -50.31 -3.14 -1.79
CA THR A 19 -51.74 -3.14 -1.51
C THR A 19 -52.48 -2.32 -2.55
N PHE A 20 -53.32 -2.97 -3.36
CA PHE A 20 -54.19 -2.30 -4.32
C PHE A 20 -55.59 -2.09 -3.71
N THR A 21 -56.22 -0.96 -4.04
CA THR A 21 -57.59 -0.62 -3.60
C THR A 21 -58.67 -1.11 -4.57
N SER A 22 -58.29 -1.59 -5.78
CA SER A 22 -59.23 -2.14 -6.77
C SER A 22 -58.72 -3.43 -7.41
N SER A 23 -59.64 -4.33 -7.78
CA SER A 23 -59.33 -5.63 -8.39
C SER A 23 -58.76 -5.51 -9.80
N LEU A 24 -59.14 -4.47 -10.56
CA LEU A 24 -58.67 -4.25 -11.92
C LEU A 24 -57.19 -3.80 -11.96
N SER A 25 -56.77 -2.96 -11.01
CA SER A 25 -55.38 -2.48 -10.90
C SER A 25 -54.42 -3.60 -10.49
N ALA A 26 -54.85 -4.47 -9.58
CA ALA A 26 -54.11 -5.68 -9.22
C ALA A 26 -53.92 -6.61 -10.43
N TRP A 27 -54.96 -6.84 -11.24
CA TRP A 27 -54.89 -7.73 -12.40
C TRP A 27 -54.01 -7.17 -13.53
N LEU A 28 -54.12 -5.86 -13.83
CA LEU A 28 -53.28 -5.18 -14.83
C LEU A 28 -51.81 -5.19 -14.42
N TRP A 29 -51.50 -4.90 -13.15
CA TRP A 29 -50.13 -4.97 -12.64
C TRP A 29 -49.57 -6.39 -12.73
N THR A 30 -50.39 -7.39 -12.41
CA THR A 30 -49.98 -8.81 -12.52
C THR A 30 -49.66 -9.20 -13.96
N ARG A 31 -50.50 -8.81 -14.94
CA ARG A 31 -50.20 -9.02 -16.37
C ARG A 31 -48.95 -8.27 -16.83
N HIS A 32 -48.77 -7.03 -16.37
CA HIS A 32 -47.64 -6.21 -16.78
C HIS A 32 -46.31 -6.69 -16.18
N ALA A 33 -46.33 -7.18 -14.93
CA ALA A 33 -45.19 -7.80 -14.26
C ALA A 33 -44.82 -9.14 -14.90
N SER A 34 -45.80 -9.94 -15.33
CA SER A 34 -45.54 -11.15 -16.11
C SER A 34 -44.97 -10.86 -17.50
N ALA A 35 -45.33 -9.74 -18.13
CA ALA A 35 -44.83 -9.33 -19.44
C ALA A 35 -43.45 -8.65 -19.42
N HIS A 36 -43.02 -8.09 -18.28
CA HIS A 36 -41.71 -7.47 -18.08
C HIS A 36 -40.77 -8.26 -17.17
N ALA A 37 -41.13 -9.49 -16.80
CA ALA A 37 -40.17 -10.42 -16.24
C ALA A 37 -39.06 -10.66 -17.28
N VAL A 38 -37.80 -10.58 -16.83
CA VAL A 38 -36.58 -10.86 -17.61
C VAL A 38 -36.81 -12.09 -18.51
N PRO A 39 -36.41 -12.08 -19.81
CA PRO A 39 -36.86 -13.06 -20.80
C PRO A 39 -36.56 -14.55 -20.50
N GLU A 40 -35.83 -14.87 -19.44
CA GLU A 40 -35.37 -16.21 -19.10
C GLU A 40 -35.99 -16.81 -17.81
N LEU A 41 -36.96 -16.17 -17.16
CA LEU A 41 -37.59 -16.70 -15.94
C LEU A 41 -39.11 -16.80 -16.06
N THR A 42 -39.62 -18.01 -16.33
CA THR A 42 -41.06 -18.32 -16.28
C THR A 42 -41.52 -18.53 -14.84
N ALA A 43 -42.48 -17.72 -14.37
CA ALA A 43 -43.09 -17.90 -13.05
C ALA A 43 -43.87 -19.23 -12.99
N SER A 44 -43.72 -20.00 -11.91
CA SER A 44 -44.39 -21.31 -11.79
C SER A 44 -45.85 -21.18 -11.35
N SER A 45 -46.18 -20.16 -10.56
CA SER A 45 -47.57 -19.79 -10.25
C SER A 45 -47.68 -18.37 -9.73
N VAL A 46 -48.82 -17.72 -10.01
CA VAL A 46 -49.21 -16.43 -9.43
C VAL A 46 -50.58 -16.58 -8.80
N SER A 47 -50.71 -16.22 -7.53
CA SER A 47 -52.00 -16.26 -6.81
C SER A 47 -52.28 -14.93 -6.12
N ALA A 48 -53.54 -14.53 -6.07
CA ALA A 48 -53.98 -13.32 -5.37
C ALA A 48 -54.98 -13.68 -4.27
N ARG A 49 -54.80 -13.16 -3.05
CA ARG A 49 -55.76 -13.30 -1.94
C ARG A 49 -56.27 -11.92 -1.53
N ARG A 50 -57.57 -11.83 -1.31
CA ARG A 50 -58.25 -10.60 -0.87
C ARG A 50 -58.59 -10.71 0.61
N ALA A 51 -58.17 -9.73 1.39
CA ALA A 51 -58.55 -9.57 2.79
C ALA A 51 -59.04 -8.12 2.98
N GLY A 52 -60.36 -7.95 3.13
CA GLY A 52 -60.98 -6.63 3.19
C GLY A 52 -60.82 -5.82 1.89
N SER A 53 -60.46 -4.54 2.01
CA SER A 53 -60.24 -3.61 0.90
C SER A 53 -58.88 -3.75 0.20
N HIS A 54 -58.07 -4.73 0.62
CA HIS A 54 -56.72 -4.95 0.08
C HIS A 54 -56.58 -6.31 -0.59
N ILE A 55 -55.87 -6.32 -1.72
CA ILE A 55 -55.52 -7.52 -2.50
C ILE A 55 -54.00 -7.69 -2.43
N THR A 56 -53.57 -8.90 -2.07
CA THR A 56 -52.16 -9.30 -2.01
C THR A 56 -51.87 -10.33 -3.10
N CYS A 57 -50.91 -10.05 -3.97
CA CYS A 57 -50.42 -10.99 -4.98
C CYS A 57 -49.15 -11.70 -4.48
N ILE A 58 -49.08 -13.02 -4.65
CA ILE A 58 -47.93 -13.86 -4.31
C ILE A 58 -47.45 -14.51 -5.61
N ILE A 59 -46.18 -14.25 -5.95
CA ILE A 59 -45.51 -14.86 -7.10
C ILE A 59 -44.55 -15.93 -6.56
N THR A 60 -44.71 -17.16 -7.03
CA THR A 60 -43.85 -18.29 -6.67
C THR A 60 -42.89 -18.57 -7.82
N LEU A 61 -41.58 -18.64 -7.53
CA LEU A 61 -40.54 -19.00 -8.51
C LEU A 61 -39.91 -20.35 -8.11
N PRO A 62 -39.61 -21.24 -9.07
CA PRO A 62 -39.01 -22.54 -8.79
C PRO A 62 -37.57 -22.41 -8.27
N CYS A 63 -37.22 -23.19 -7.25
CA CYS A 63 -35.94 -23.13 -6.52
C CYS A 63 -34.76 -23.78 -7.26
N SER A 64 -34.96 -24.30 -8.48
CA SER A 64 -33.94 -25.06 -9.24
C SER A 64 -33.11 -24.22 -10.20
N SER A 65 -33.19 -22.89 -10.16
CA SER A 65 -32.40 -21.96 -10.98
C SER A 65 -31.69 -20.87 -10.17
N MET A 66 -31.34 -21.15 -8.91
CA MET A 66 -30.53 -20.26 -8.04
C MET A 66 -29.09 -20.72 -7.85
N THR A 67 -28.42 -21.13 -8.94
CA THR A 67 -26.94 -21.19 -8.96
C THR A 67 -26.30 -20.16 -9.86
N HIS A 68 -27.06 -19.42 -10.68
CA HIS A 68 -26.55 -18.30 -11.48
C HIS A 68 -27.62 -17.20 -11.61
N ALA A 69 -27.21 -15.94 -11.39
CA ALA A 69 -28.01 -14.70 -11.36
C ALA A 69 -28.86 -14.52 -10.08
N PHE A 70 -28.52 -13.63 -9.14
CA PHE A 70 -28.18 -12.22 -9.30
C PHE A 70 -26.98 -11.82 -8.41
N VAL A 71 -25.78 -11.86 -8.98
CA VAL A 71 -24.76 -10.87 -8.62
C VAL A 71 -24.74 -9.91 -9.79
N LYS A 72 -25.43 -8.76 -9.66
CA LYS A 72 -25.01 -7.59 -10.42
C LYS A 72 -23.54 -7.40 -10.07
N SER A 73 -22.67 -7.65 -11.03
CA SER A 73 -21.24 -7.36 -10.96
C SER A 73 -21.08 -5.84 -10.83
N ASP A 74 -21.24 -5.35 -9.61
CA ASP A 74 -20.74 -4.02 -9.24
C ASP A 74 -19.23 -4.05 -9.45
N PRO A 75 -18.67 -3.03 -10.09
CA PRO A 75 -17.32 -3.14 -10.60
C PRO A 75 -16.36 -3.27 -9.41
N MET A 76 -15.26 -3.99 -9.61
CA MET A 76 -14.15 -4.07 -8.66
C MET A 76 -12.95 -3.33 -9.25
N LEU A 77 -12.14 -2.60 -8.47
CA LEU A 77 -10.82 -2.17 -8.95
C LEU A 77 -10.11 -3.45 -9.42
N GLN A 78 -9.78 -3.50 -10.70
CA GLN A 78 -9.19 -4.69 -11.31
C GLN A 78 -7.94 -4.32 -12.07
N ASN A 79 -6.96 -5.22 -12.02
CA ASN A 79 -5.75 -5.20 -12.81
C ASN A 79 -4.91 -3.92 -12.72
N ILE A 80 -4.86 -3.26 -11.55
CA ILE A 80 -4.01 -2.08 -11.35
C ILE A 80 -2.54 -2.47 -11.55
N PRO A 81 -1.82 -1.90 -12.54
CA PRO A 81 -0.40 -2.18 -12.76
C PRO A 81 0.37 -1.79 -11.51
N THR A 82 0.99 -2.79 -10.89
CA THR A 82 1.67 -2.66 -9.61
C THR A 82 3.15 -2.97 -9.80
N HIS A 83 4.00 -1.97 -9.56
CA HIS A 83 5.44 -2.07 -9.71
C HIS A 83 6.10 -2.10 -8.33
N VAL A 84 6.79 -3.20 -8.02
CA VAL A 84 7.62 -3.30 -6.82
C VAL A 84 9.03 -2.86 -7.18
N ILE A 85 9.53 -1.84 -6.48
CA ILE A 85 10.87 -1.27 -6.67
C ILE A 85 11.72 -1.68 -5.46
N GLY A 86 12.40 -2.82 -5.58
CA GLY A 86 13.25 -3.42 -4.55
C GLY A 86 14.71 -3.01 -4.67
N GLY A 87 15.54 -3.48 -3.72
CA GLY A 87 16.97 -3.20 -3.69
C GLY A 87 17.49 -2.87 -2.28
N PRO A 88 18.82 -2.98 -2.05
CA PRO A 88 19.43 -2.71 -0.75
C PRO A 88 19.17 -1.30 -0.20
N LEU A 89 19.44 -1.12 1.10
CA LEU A 89 19.46 0.19 1.74
C LEU A 89 20.43 1.13 1.02
N GLY A 90 20.07 2.40 0.85
CA GLY A 90 20.94 3.39 0.21
C GLY A 90 21.09 3.27 -1.31
N ALA A 91 20.50 2.26 -1.97
CA ALA A 91 20.58 2.10 -3.44
C ALA A 91 19.86 3.22 -4.24
N GLY A 92 19.04 4.04 -3.59
CA GLY A 92 18.34 5.18 -4.21
C GLY A 92 16.94 4.87 -4.74
N LYS A 93 16.27 3.83 -4.22
CA LYS A 93 14.88 3.45 -4.55
C LYS A 93 13.89 4.61 -4.44
N THR A 94 13.86 5.28 -3.29
CA THR A 94 12.97 6.43 -3.08
C THR A 94 13.26 7.54 -4.08
N SER A 95 14.54 7.88 -4.31
CA SER A 95 14.93 8.90 -5.29
C SER A 95 14.46 8.56 -6.71
N LEU A 96 14.60 7.29 -7.13
CA LEU A 96 14.06 6.78 -8.38
C LEU A 96 12.55 7.00 -8.47
N ILE A 97 11.79 6.65 -7.42
CA ILE A 97 10.33 6.88 -7.37
C ILE A 97 9.99 8.36 -7.52
N LYS A 98 10.71 9.25 -6.83
CA LYS A 98 10.50 10.71 -6.94
C LYS A 98 10.69 11.19 -8.38
N ARG A 99 11.74 10.71 -9.06
CA ARG A 99 12.02 11.04 -10.47
C ARG A 99 10.94 10.50 -11.41
N LEU A 100 10.41 9.31 -11.14
CA LEU A 100 9.33 8.72 -11.92
C LEU A 100 8.01 9.49 -11.76
N LEU A 101 7.67 9.88 -10.52
CA LEU A 101 6.47 10.67 -10.25
C LEU A 101 6.50 12.03 -10.95
N ALA A 102 7.66 12.68 -11.00
CA ALA A 102 7.85 13.95 -11.72
C ALA A 102 7.63 13.82 -13.24
N GLN A 103 7.72 12.61 -13.79
CA GLN A 103 7.57 12.32 -15.23
C GLN A 103 6.27 11.58 -15.56
N LYS A 104 5.36 11.38 -14.58
CA LYS A 104 4.15 10.59 -14.81
C LYS A 104 3.25 11.24 -15.89
N PRO A 105 2.52 10.45 -16.69
CA PRO A 105 1.53 11.02 -17.60
C PRO A 105 0.49 11.86 -16.85
N ALA A 106 0.18 13.05 -17.35
CA ALA A 106 -0.74 13.99 -16.68
C ALA A 106 -2.15 13.42 -16.44
N HIS A 107 -2.58 12.48 -17.30
CA HIS A 107 -3.89 11.83 -17.21
C HIS A 107 -3.91 10.61 -16.28
N GLU A 108 -2.75 10.11 -15.84
CA GLU A 108 -2.67 8.99 -14.90
C GLU A 108 -2.59 9.51 -13.46
N ARG A 109 -3.36 8.85 -12.58
CA ARG A 109 -3.25 8.96 -11.14
C ARG A 109 -2.35 7.87 -10.59
N TRP A 110 -1.23 8.25 -10.00
CA TRP A 110 -0.31 7.27 -9.42
C TRP A 110 -0.48 7.22 -7.91
N ALA A 111 -0.48 6.01 -7.36
CA ALA A 111 -0.35 5.80 -5.94
C ALA A 111 1.05 5.26 -5.62
N VAL A 112 1.61 5.70 -4.50
CA VAL A 112 2.85 5.14 -3.97
C VAL A 112 2.62 4.64 -2.57
N LEU A 113 3.02 3.40 -2.33
CA LEU A 113 3.09 2.79 -1.02
C LEU A 113 4.56 2.59 -0.67
N ILE A 114 5.09 3.47 0.17
CA ILE A 114 6.46 3.34 0.68
C ILE A 114 6.36 2.58 1.99
N ASN A 115 7.01 1.43 2.05
CA ASN A 115 7.20 0.71 3.28
C ASN A 115 8.65 0.87 3.73
N GLU A 116 8.85 1.76 4.68
CA GLU A 116 10.09 1.86 5.43
C GLU A 116 9.86 1.31 6.84
N PHE A 117 10.91 0.78 7.46
CA PHE A 117 10.85 0.53 8.90
C PHE A 117 10.67 1.86 9.61
N GLY A 118 10.04 1.83 10.79
CA GLY A 118 9.76 3.06 11.54
C GLY A 118 8.69 3.93 10.87
N GLN A 119 7.78 4.46 11.68
CA GLN A 119 6.85 5.48 11.20
C GLN A 119 7.66 6.70 10.75
N ILE A 120 8.04 6.89 9.51
CA ILE A 120 8.59 8.19 9.09
C ILE A 120 8.06 8.55 7.73
N GLY A 121 6.92 9.25 7.76
CA GLY A 121 6.36 9.96 6.62
C GLY A 121 7.13 11.21 6.23
N LEU A 122 8.48 11.12 6.29
CA LEU A 122 9.38 12.12 5.70
C LEU A 122 9.13 12.22 4.21
N ASP A 123 8.89 11.07 3.57
CA ASP A 123 8.68 11.05 2.13
C ASP A 123 7.27 11.49 1.74
N ALA A 124 6.26 11.34 2.60
CA ALA A 124 4.97 11.99 2.41
C ALA A 124 5.01 13.51 2.61
N ALA A 125 5.92 14.03 3.46
CA ALA A 125 6.15 15.47 3.58
C ALA A 125 6.98 16.05 2.41
N LEU A 126 7.80 15.23 1.75
CA LEU A 126 8.65 15.63 0.62
C LEU A 126 8.01 15.41 -0.75
N LEU A 127 6.87 14.71 -0.84
CA LEU A 127 6.18 14.40 -2.09
C LEU A 127 4.74 14.92 -2.03
N THR A 128 4.49 15.99 -2.78
CA THR A 128 3.39 16.94 -2.60
C THR A 128 1.97 16.42 -2.85
N THR A 129 1.06 17.23 -2.32
CA THR A 129 -0.41 17.28 -2.25
C THR A 129 -1.29 16.62 -3.32
N ASP A 130 -2.51 16.24 -2.87
CA ASP A 130 -3.65 15.67 -3.63
C ASP A 130 -4.00 16.38 -4.97
N ALA A 131 -3.47 17.58 -5.24
CA ALA A 131 -3.66 18.35 -6.47
C ALA A 131 -2.94 17.77 -7.70
N ASP A 132 -1.84 17.03 -7.53
CA ASP A 132 -0.99 16.56 -8.64
C ASP A 132 -1.44 15.18 -9.20
N GLY A 133 -2.55 14.64 -8.70
CA GLY A 133 -2.99 13.29 -9.03
C GLY A 133 -2.03 12.22 -8.52
N ILE A 134 -1.32 12.50 -7.42
CA ILE A 134 -0.47 11.57 -6.68
C ILE A 134 -1.16 11.28 -5.36
N ALA A 135 -1.30 10.00 -5.02
CA ALA A 135 -1.81 9.59 -3.73
C ALA A 135 -0.75 8.78 -2.98
N LEU A 136 -0.46 9.21 -1.76
CA LEU A 136 0.50 8.52 -0.90
C LEU A 136 -0.24 7.74 0.17
N GLY A 137 0.11 6.47 0.29
CA GLY A 137 -0.30 5.62 1.39
C GLY A 137 0.93 5.18 2.15
N GLU A 138 0.81 5.14 3.46
CA GLU A 138 1.83 4.61 4.35
C GLU A 138 1.21 3.52 5.20
N VAL A 139 1.97 2.47 5.48
CA VAL A 139 1.60 1.44 6.44
C VAL A 139 2.40 1.69 7.71
N ALA A 140 1.74 2.22 8.74
CA ALA A 140 2.36 2.51 10.02
C ALA A 140 2.52 1.23 10.86
N GLY A 141 3.75 0.98 11.33
CA GLY A 141 4.05 0.12 12.47
C GLY A 141 3.62 -1.34 12.33
N GLY A 142 4.56 -2.19 11.96
CA GLY A 142 4.44 -3.64 12.02
C GLY A 142 5.45 -4.29 11.10
N CYS A 143 6.03 -5.41 11.53
CA CYS A 143 7.04 -6.15 10.77
C CYS A 143 6.54 -6.39 9.33
N LEU A 144 7.17 -5.75 8.34
CA LEU A 144 6.83 -5.96 6.93
C LEU A 144 7.46 -7.22 6.32
N CYS A 145 7.84 -8.19 7.14
CA CYS A 145 8.13 -9.53 6.64
C CYS A 145 6.86 -10.29 6.21
N CYS A 146 5.66 -9.76 6.50
CA CYS A 146 4.38 -10.34 6.07
C CYS A 146 3.50 -9.28 5.39
N VAL A 147 3.35 -9.31 4.07
CA VAL A 147 2.30 -8.61 3.31
C VAL A 147 0.90 -9.15 3.66
N ASN A 148 0.86 -10.34 4.26
CA ASN A 148 -0.30 -10.89 4.95
C ASN A 148 -0.56 -10.26 6.33
N GLY A 149 0.33 -9.36 6.78
CA GLY A 149 0.13 -8.57 7.97
C GLY A 149 -1.06 -7.65 7.80
N VAL A 150 -1.99 -7.73 8.75
CA VAL A 150 -3.21 -6.91 8.80
C VAL A 150 -2.94 -5.40 8.57
N PRO A 151 -1.88 -4.78 9.13
CA PRO A 151 -1.59 -3.36 8.89
C PRO A 151 -1.32 -3.04 7.41
N PHE A 152 -0.56 -3.89 6.72
CA PHE A 152 -0.28 -3.72 5.29
C PHE A 152 -1.56 -3.79 4.48
N GLN A 153 -2.38 -4.82 4.74
CA GLN A 153 -3.62 -5.00 3.99
C GLN A 153 -4.62 -3.87 4.18
N ILE A 154 -4.73 -3.36 5.41
CA ILE A 154 -5.56 -2.19 5.71
C ILE A 154 -5.02 -0.94 5.01
N GLY A 155 -3.70 -0.68 5.10
CA GLY A 155 -3.08 0.51 4.51
C GLY A 155 -3.19 0.53 2.99
N LEU A 156 -2.80 -0.57 2.33
CA LEU A 156 -2.94 -0.72 0.88
C LEU A 156 -4.41 -0.65 0.46
N GLY A 157 -5.31 -1.35 1.16
CA GLY A 157 -6.74 -1.30 0.88
C GLY A 157 -7.33 0.11 1.00
N ARG A 158 -6.92 0.89 2.01
CA ARG A 158 -7.34 2.29 2.19
C ARG A 158 -6.77 3.18 1.08
N LEU A 159 -5.50 3.01 0.72
CA LEU A 159 -4.86 3.74 -0.37
C LEU A 159 -5.61 3.52 -1.67
N LEU A 160 -5.85 2.26 -2.06
CA LEU A 160 -6.59 1.91 -3.26
C LEU A 160 -7.99 2.51 -3.25
N ARG A 161 -8.71 2.45 -2.12
CA ARG A 161 -10.07 2.99 -2.02
C ARG A 161 -10.13 4.51 -2.11
N LYS A 162 -9.24 5.22 -1.42
CA LYS A 162 -9.19 6.69 -1.41
C LYS A 162 -8.68 7.23 -2.75
N ALA A 163 -7.58 6.66 -3.24
CA ALA A 163 -6.86 7.18 -4.39
C ALA A 163 -7.53 6.80 -5.71
N ARG A 164 -8.01 5.56 -5.85
CA ARG A 164 -8.39 4.93 -7.13
C ARG A 164 -7.30 5.12 -8.20
N PRO A 165 -6.09 4.61 -7.95
CA PRO A 165 -4.96 4.90 -8.83
C PRO A 165 -5.06 4.13 -10.14
N ASP A 166 -4.56 4.75 -11.20
CA ASP A 166 -4.30 4.10 -12.48
C ASP A 166 -3.03 3.23 -12.42
N ARG A 167 -2.12 3.52 -11.49
CA ARG A 167 -0.86 2.79 -11.28
C ARG A 167 -0.43 2.81 -9.82
N LEU A 168 0.11 1.70 -9.32
CA LEU A 168 0.65 1.59 -7.97
C LEU A 168 2.16 1.32 -8.01
N LEU A 169 2.93 2.13 -7.29
CA LEU A 169 4.34 1.86 -6.99
C LEU A 169 4.46 1.42 -5.54
N ILE A 170 5.24 0.36 -5.28
CA ILE A 170 5.51 -0.12 -3.93
C ILE A 170 7.02 -0.16 -3.71
N GLU A 171 7.49 0.54 -2.68
CA GLU A 171 8.87 0.48 -2.22
C GLU A 171 8.94 -0.36 -0.94
N PRO A 172 9.42 -1.62 -0.97
CA PRO A 172 9.79 -2.34 0.25
C PRO A 172 10.98 -1.69 0.96
N SER A 173 11.14 -2.02 2.24
CA SER A 173 12.32 -1.60 3.02
C SER A 173 13.60 -2.10 2.34
N GLY A 174 14.70 -1.35 2.52
CA GLY A 174 16.03 -1.80 2.12
C GLY A 174 16.53 -3.06 2.85
N LEU A 175 15.85 -3.47 3.93
CA LEU A 175 16.04 -4.74 4.65
C LEU A 175 14.84 -5.69 4.44
N GLY A 176 13.91 -5.32 3.56
CA GLY A 176 12.72 -6.12 3.28
C GLY A 176 13.04 -7.28 2.35
N HIS A 177 12.02 -8.09 2.05
CA HIS A 177 12.14 -9.24 1.15
C HIS A 177 11.27 -9.02 -0.10
N PRO A 178 11.80 -8.39 -1.18
CA PRO A 178 10.97 -7.96 -2.32
C PRO A 178 10.33 -9.13 -3.08
N ALA A 179 11.04 -10.25 -3.24
CA ALA A 179 10.51 -11.46 -3.88
C ALA A 179 9.28 -12.00 -3.14
N GLN A 180 9.38 -12.14 -1.81
CA GLN A 180 8.26 -12.57 -0.96
C GLN A 180 7.09 -11.57 -1.02
N LEU A 181 7.38 -10.26 -1.02
CA LEU A 181 6.34 -9.22 -1.17
C LEU A 181 5.59 -9.37 -2.49
N MET A 182 6.30 -9.53 -3.60
CA MET A 182 5.70 -9.73 -4.92
C MET A 182 4.85 -11.00 -4.98
N ALA A 183 5.32 -12.11 -4.40
CA ALA A 183 4.54 -13.34 -4.31
C ALA A 183 3.23 -13.12 -3.55
N GLN A 184 3.28 -12.44 -2.39
CA GLN A 184 2.10 -12.17 -1.59
C GLN A 184 1.10 -11.20 -2.26
N LEU A 185 1.58 -10.23 -3.04
CA LEU A 185 0.71 -9.33 -3.83
C LEU A 185 -0.01 -10.03 -4.99
N ARG A 186 0.43 -11.23 -5.40
CA ARG A 186 -0.23 -12.05 -6.43
C ARG A 186 -1.31 -12.97 -5.86
N GLU A 187 -1.36 -13.12 -4.54
CA GLU A 187 -2.33 -13.96 -3.83
C GLU A 187 -3.57 -13.17 -3.37
N ALA A 188 -4.58 -13.89 -2.87
CA ALA A 188 -5.74 -13.25 -2.25
C ALA A 188 -5.32 -12.41 -1.01
N PRO A 189 -5.94 -11.25 -0.75
CA PRO A 189 -7.12 -10.67 -1.43
C PRO A 189 -6.78 -9.81 -2.66
N TRP A 190 -5.53 -9.76 -3.09
CA TRP A 190 -5.05 -8.87 -4.17
C TRP A 190 -5.18 -9.45 -5.56
N ARG A 191 -5.29 -10.78 -5.66
CA ARG A 191 -5.52 -11.49 -6.91
C ARG A 191 -6.71 -10.90 -7.67
N GLY A 192 -6.46 -10.45 -8.91
CA GLY A 192 -7.45 -9.81 -9.78
C GLY A 192 -7.61 -8.30 -9.53
N VAL A 193 -7.19 -7.78 -8.39
CA VAL A 193 -7.15 -6.33 -8.08
C VAL A 193 -5.84 -5.72 -8.56
N LEU A 194 -4.72 -6.37 -8.25
CA LEU A 194 -3.38 -5.94 -8.62
C LEU A 194 -2.87 -6.77 -9.80
N ASN A 195 -2.32 -6.09 -10.80
CA ASN A 195 -1.54 -6.69 -11.86
C ASN A 195 -0.05 -6.47 -11.56
N VAL A 196 0.54 -7.37 -10.78
CA VAL A 196 1.94 -7.27 -10.33
C VAL A 196 2.89 -7.48 -11.51
N GLN A 197 3.60 -6.42 -11.89
CA GLN A 197 4.56 -6.43 -12.99
C GLN A 197 5.86 -7.13 -12.61
N PRO A 198 6.73 -7.47 -13.57
CA PRO A 198 8.09 -7.90 -13.27
C PRO A 198 8.81 -6.89 -12.36
N GLY A 199 9.55 -7.39 -11.38
CA GLY A 199 10.18 -6.56 -10.35
C GLY A 199 11.27 -5.67 -10.91
N VAL A 200 11.42 -4.48 -10.32
CA VAL A 200 12.57 -3.59 -10.58
C VAL A 200 13.49 -3.67 -9.37
N VAL A 201 14.75 -4.06 -9.59
CA VAL A 201 15.77 -4.11 -8.54
C VAL A 201 16.77 -2.97 -8.74
N VAL A 202 16.87 -2.09 -7.76
CA VAL A 202 17.81 -0.97 -7.76
C VAL A 202 19.06 -1.36 -6.99
N LEU A 203 20.21 -1.32 -7.67
CA LEU A 203 21.51 -1.62 -7.09
C LEU A 203 22.41 -0.39 -7.12
N ASP A 204 23.29 -0.29 -6.13
CA ASP A 204 24.37 0.71 -6.11
C ASP A 204 25.56 0.18 -6.91
N ALA A 205 25.84 0.82 -8.05
CA ALA A 205 26.89 0.38 -8.96
C ALA A 205 28.29 0.47 -8.35
N GLN A 206 28.55 1.45 -7.47
CA GLN A 206 29.84 1.61 -6.81
C GLN A 206 30.02 0.53 -5.73
N ALA A 207 28.97 0.26 -4.95
CA ALA A 207 28.98 -0.82 -3.96
C ALA A 207 29.20 -2.20 -4.61
N MET A 208 28.53 -2.46 -5.74
CA MET A 208 28.71 -3.69 -6.51
C MET A 208 30.14 -3.82 -7.06
N LEU A 209 30.70 -2.74 -7.60
CA LEU A 209 32.09 -2.74 -8.09
C LEU A 209 33.09 -2.99 -6.95
N ALA A 210 32.83 -2.44 -5.76
CA ALA A 210 33.62 -2.67 -4.56
C ALA A 210 33.47 -4.09 -3.97
N GLY A 211 32.66 -4.96 -4.60
CA GLY A 211 32.44 -6.33 -4.16
C GLY A 211 31.61 -6.44 -2.88
N GLN A 212 30.80 -5.42 -2.56
CA GLN A 212 29.90 -5.52 -1.41
C GLN A 212 28.85 -6.61 -1.67
N PRO A 213 28.71 -7.60 -0.77
CA PRO A 213 27.78 -8.68 -0.98
C PRO A 213 26.35 -8.16 -0.95
N LEU A 214 25.56 -8.51 -1.96
CA LEU A 214 24.12 -8.35 -1.91
C LEU A 214 23.57 -9.30 -0.85
N PRO A 215 22.74 -8.83 0.08
CA PRO A 215 22.20 -9.73 1.08
C PRO A 215 21.11 -10.65 0.46
N SER A 216 20.88 -11.81 1.08
CA SER A 216 20.22 -12.94 0.42
C SER A 216 18.81 -12.62 -0.08
N THR A 217 18.05 -11.80 0.65
CA THR A 217 16.68 -11.44 0.24
C THR A 217 16.67 -10.58 -1.02
N GLN A 218 17.75 -9.81 -1.25
CA GLN A 218 17.93 -9.01 -2.46
C GLN A 218 18.47 -9.85 -3.61
N GLN A 219 19.29 -10.87 -3.35
CA GLN A 219 19.70 -11.84 -4.36
C GLN A 219 18.51 -12.63 -4.91
N GLU A 220 17.60 -13.07 -4.03
CA GLU A 220 16.35 -13.72 -4.43
C GLU A 220 15.46 -12.79 -5.28
N ALA A 221 15.37 -11.51 -4.92
CA ALA A 221 14.66 -10.53 -5.74
C ALA A 221 15.34 -10.27 -7.09
N LEU A 222 16.66 -10.30 -7.14
CA LEU A 222 17.45 -10.14 -8.35
C LEU A 222 17.20 -11.29 -9.34
N ALA A 223 17.12 -12.54 -8.85
CA ALA A 223 16.93 -13.72 -9.69
C ALA A 223 15.66 -13.63 -10.58
N ASP A 224 14.59 -13.02 -10.08
CA ASP A 224 13.32 -12.85 -10.79
C ASP A 224 13.10 -11.40 -11.29
N ALA A 225 14.15 -10.57 -11.30
CA ALA A 225 14.04 -9.17 -11.70
C ALA A 225 13.76 -9.05 -13.20
N GLY A 226 12.72 -8.27 -13.55
CA GLY A 226 12.45 -7.89 -14.93
C GLY A 226 13.30 -6.72 -15.41
N LEU A 227 13.81 -5.91 -14.48
CA LEU A 227 14.76 -4.84 -14.75
C LEU A 227 15.70 -4.65 -13.55
N VAL A 228 16.99 -4.52 -13.85
CA VAL A 228 18.02 -4.11 -12.89
C VAL A 228 18.44 -2.69 -13.20
N VAL A 229 18.27 -1.80 -12.23
CA VAL A 229 18.68 -0.40 -12.30
C VAL A 229 20.00 -0.26 -11.56
N MET A 230 21.09 -0.06 -12.30
CA MET A 230 22.41 0.22 -11.75
C MET A 230 22.53 1.72 -11.51
N ASN A 231 22.19 2.14 -10.29
CA ASN A 231 22.21 3.53 -9.87
C ASN A 231 23.60 3.94 -9.35
N LYS A 232 23.84 5.25 -9.21
CA LYS A 232 25.13 5.82 -8.78
C LYS A 232 26.30 5.49 -9.74
N SER A 233 25.99 5.38 -11.03
CA SER A 233 26.93 4.95 -12.08
C SER A 233 27.85 6.06 -12.62
N GLU A 234 27.81 7.25 -12.03
CA GLU A 234 28.55 8.45 -12.45
C GLU A 234 30.07 8.30 -12.45
N GLN A 235 30.62 7.48 -11.55
CA GLN A 235 32.07 7.31 -11.38
C GLN A 235 32.63 6.05 -12.03
N LEU A 236 31.79 5.21 -12.66
CA LEU A 236 32.24 3.96 -13.28
C LEU A 236 32.70 4.21 -14.72
N ASP A 237 33.87 3.65 -15.05
CA ASP A 237 34.33 3.55 -16.44
C ASP A 237 33.61 2.44 -17.22
N GLU A 238 33.76 2.44 -18.53
CA GLU A 238 33.09 1.47 -19.40
C GLU A 238 33.56 0.03 -19.16
N VAL A 239 34.82 -0.17 -18.75
CA VAL A 239 35.35 -1.50 -18.44
C VAL A 239 34.65 -2.09 -17.21
N SER A 240 34.51 -1.30 -16.15
CA SER A 240 33.81 -1.68 -14.93
C SER A 240 32.33 -1.95 -15.20
N ARG A 241 31.70 -1.15 -16.06
CA ARG A 241 30.30 -1.35 -16.47
C ARG A 241 30.12 -2.67 -17.21
N LEU A 242 31.00 -2.98 -18.16
CA LEU A 242 30.95 -4.24 -18.90
C LEU A 242 31.14 -5.45 -17.96
N ALA A 243 32.13 -5.40 -17.07
CA ALA A 243 32.37 -6.47 -16.10
C ALA A 243 31.15 -6.72 -15.19
N LEU A 244 30.51 -5.66 -14.68
CA LEU A 244 29.30 -5.78 -13.88
C LEU A 244 28.09 -6.26 -14.71
N ALA A 245 27.96 -5.81 -15.96
CA ALA A 245 26.89 -6.24 -16.85
C ALA A 245 26.98 -7.75 -17.15
N GLU A 246 28.20 -8.27 -17.37
CA GLU A 246 28.43 -9.70 -17.57
C GLU A 246 28.03 -10.54 -16.35
N GLN A 247 28.31 -10.04 -15.13
CA GLN A 247 27.91 -10.70 -13.88
C GLN A 247 26.40 -10.75 -13.66
N LEU A 248 25.65 -9.85 -14.28
CA LEU A 248 24.20 -9.69 -14.11
C LEU A 248 23.39 -10.23 -15.29
N LEU A 249 24.03 -10.90 -16.26
CA LEU A 249 23.31 -11.61 -17.31
C LEU A 249 22.44 -12.73 -16.70
N PRO A 250 21.21 -12.95 -17.20
CA PRO A 250 20.62 -12.37 -18.41
C PRO A 250 19.74 -11.13 -18.17
N HIS A 251 19.84 -10.46 -17.02
CA HIS A 251 18.90 -9.40 -16.65
C HIS A 251 19.00 -8.17 -17.57
N ALA A 252 17.86 -7.54 -17.85
CA ALA A 252 17.83 -6.25 -18.52
C ALA A 252 18.42 -5.18 -17.57
N LEU A 253 19.45 -4.46 -18.04
CA LEU A 253 20.22 -3.53 -17.23
C LEU A 253 20.04 -2.09 -17.73
N ILE A 254 19.78 -1.15 -16.81
CA ILE A 254 19.79 0.28 -17.10
C ILE A 254 20.72 0.98 -16.11
N TRP A 255 21.70 1.70 -16.65
CA TRP A 255 22.59 2.56 -15.89
C TRP A 255 21.94 3.91 -15.64
N THR A 256 21.89 4.33 -14.38
CA THR A 256 21.28 5.60 -13.99
C THR A 256 22.21 6.42 -13.11
N ARG A 257 21.99 7.74 -13.14
CA ARG A 257 22.60 8.72 -12.24
C ARG A 257 21.47 9.33 -11.45
N TYR A 258 21.57 9.35 -10.12
CA TYR A 258 20.53 9.90 -9.24
C TYR A 258 19.09 9.38 -9.51
N GLY A 259 18.96 8.10 -9.89
CA GLY A 259 17.67 7.47 -10.17
C GLY A 259 16.95 8.00 -11.42
N GLU A 260 17.68 8.57 -12.39
CA GLU A 260 17.10 9.01 -13.66
C GLU A 260 16.69 7.81 -14.54
N LEU A 261 15.41 7.46 -14.49
CA LEU A 261 14.78 6.44 -15.32
C LEU A 261 13.51 7.04 -15.95
N HIS A 262 13.31 6.81 -17.25
CA HIS A 262 12.07 7.22 -17.90
C HIS A 262 10.97 6.20 -17.61
N PRO A 263 9.72 6.62 -17.29
CA PRO A 263 8.63 5.70 -16.96
C PRO A 263 8.41 4.57 -17.97
N SER A 264 8.56 4.84 -19.27
CA SER A 264 8.39 3.84 -20.33
C SER A 264 9.40 2.69 -20.30
N GLN A 265 10.49 2.84 -19.56
CA GLN A 265 11.53 1.81 -19.40
C GLN A 265 11.19 0.82 -18.27
N ILE A 266 10.20 1.12 -17.44
CA ILE A 266 9.75 0.21 -16.39
C ILE A 266 9.01 -0.97 -17.04
N PRO A 267 9.32 -2.23 -16.65
CA PRO A 267 8.57 -3.40 -17.11
C PRO A 267 7.07 -3.25 -16.85
N GLY A 268 6.27 -3.53 -17.87
CA GLY A 268 4.82 -3.40 -17.77
C GLY A 268 4.31 -1.96 -17.80
N PHE A 269 5.12 -0.96 -18.19
CA PHE A 269 4.66 0.43 -18.26
C PHE A 269 3.41 0.59 -19.14
N ASN A 270 3.41 -0.07 -20.30
CA ASN A 270 2.31 -0.05 -21.27
C ASN A 270 1.13 -0.97 -20.89
N ALA A 271 1.17 -1.64 -19.74
CA ALA A 271 0.01 -2.36 -19.23
C ALA A 271 -1.07 -1.34 -18.86
N ALA A 272 -1.86 -0.91 -19.85
CA ALA A 272 -3.00 -0.03 -19.62
C ALA A 272 -4.05 -0.83 -18.85
N ALA A 273 -4.35 -0.41 -17.63
CA ALA A 273 -5.52 -0.95 -16.98
C ALA A 273 -6.76 -0.31 -17.60
N VAL A 274 -7.70 -1.14 -18.02
CA VAL A 274 -9.12 -0.76 -18.08
C VAL A 274 -9.56 -0.61 -16.63
N VAL A 275 -9.15 0.48 -15.98
CA VAL A 275 -9.53 0.76 -14.59
C VAL A 275 -10.96 1.23 -14.61
N ASP A 276 -11.90 0.33 -14.33
CA ASP A 276 -13.24 0.76 -13.97
C ASP A 276 -13.17 1.43 -12.59
N LYS A 277 -13.41 2.74 -12.55
CA LYS A 277 -13.28 3.58 -11.35
C LYS A 277 -14.53 3.56 -10.46
N GLN A 278 -15.63 2.92 -10.86
CA GLN A 278 -16.90 2.88 -10.11
C GLN A 278 -16.91 1.85 -8.96
N ALA A 279 -15.74 1.32 -8.61
CA ALA A 279 -15.58 -0.11 -8.40
C ALA A 279 -15.01 -0.51 -7.03
N VAL A 280 -15.11 0.41 -6.08
CA VAL A 280 -14.26 0.43 -4.88
C VAL A 280 -14.99 -0.13 -3.65
N ASP A 281 -16.31 -0.26 -3.75
CA ASP A 281 -17.19 -0.43 -2.59
C ASP A 281 -17.31 -1.88 -2.07
N LYS A 282 -16.74 -2.88 -2.77
CA LYS A 282 -16.91 -4.31 -2.43
C LYS A 282 -15.65 -5.10 -2.11
N LEU A 283 -14.50 -4.45 -1.94
CA LEU A 283 -13.34 -5.16 -1.39
C LEU A 283 -13.66 -5.52 0.07
N MET A 284 -14.04 -6.79 0.30
CA MET A 284 -14.31 -7.37 1.63
C MET A 284 -12.99 -7.56 2.37
N LEU A 285 -12.32 -6.45 2.67
CA LEU A 285 -11.37 -6.39 3.77
C LEU A 285 -12.20 -6.34 5.07
N PRO A 286 -11.70 -6.88 6.19
CA PRO A 286 -12.33 -6.65 7.49
C PRO A 286 -12.70 -5.18 7.62
N ASN A 287 -13.94 -4.88 8.05
CA ASN A 287 -14.37 -3.52 8.33
C ASN A 287 -13.24 -2.85 9.09
N SER A 288 -12.66 -1.83 8.47
CA SER A 288 -11.55 -1.10 9.05
C SER A 288 -12.01 -0.64 10.43
N VAL A 289 -11.47 -1.25 11.47
CA VAL A 289 -11.22 -0.53 12.70
C VAL A 289 -10.30 0.57 12.21
N GLY A 290 -10.88 1.76 11.96
CA GLY A 290 -10.13 2.93 11.53
C GLY A 290 -8.92 2.96 12.42
N GLN A 291 -7.73 2.91 11.80
CA GLN A 291 -6.42 2.83 12.44
C GLN A 291 -6.59 3.23 13.89
N LEU A 292 -6.65 2.27 14.81
CA LEU A 292 -6.48 2.66 16.21
C LEU A 292 -5.15 3.39 16.12
N PRO A 293 -5.12 4.74 16.28
CA PRO A 293 -3.85 5.38 16.36
C PRO A 293 -3.13 4.59 17.43
N ALA A 294 -1.85 4.32 17.28
CA ALA A 294 -1.08 3.95 18.44
C ALA A 294 -1.31 5.10 19.43
N LEU A 295 -2.28 4.91 20.31
CA LEU A 295 -2.87 5.93 21.14
C LEU A 295 -1.84 6.07 22.23
N TRP A 296 -1.22 7.24 22.31
CA TRP A 296 -0.41 7.57 23.47
C TRP A 296 -1.36 7.54 24.66
N VAL A 297 -1.29 6.45 25.43
CA VAL A 297 -1.95 6.37 26.73
C VAL A 297 -1.30 7.40 27.67
N ASP A 298 0.01 7.60 27.51
CA ASP A 298 0.78 8.65 28.14
C ASP A 298 1.60 9.42 27.08
N PRO A 299 1.41 10.74 26.91
CA PRO A 299 2.21 11.59 26.02
C PRO A 299 3.73 11.58 26.28
N LYS A 300 4.17 11.13 27.46
CA LYS A 300 5.60 11.03 27.82
C LYS A 300 6.24 9.72 27.40
N VAL A 301 5.43 8.69 27.15
CA VAL A 301 5.94 7.37 26.80
C VAL A 301 5.97 7.24 25.27
N PRO A 302 7.16 7.04 24.66
CA PRO A 302 7.21 6.83 23.23
C PRO A 302 6.64 5.47 22.86
N ILE A 303 6.11 5.38 21.65
CA ILE A 303 5.83 4.08 21.02
C ILE A 303 7.14 3.62 20.39
N CYS A 304 7.68 2.51 20.86
CA CYS A 304 8.90 1.90 20.34
C CYS A 304 8.56 0.66 19.51
N LEU A 305 9.18 0.53 18.34
CA LEU A 305 9.06 -0.65 17.48
C LEU A 305 10.45 -1.13 17.08
N ILE A 306 10.66 -2.44 17.18
CA ILE A 306 11.93 -3.09 16.85
C ILE A 306 11.68 -4.14 15.77
N GLN A 307 12.63 -4.27 14.85
CA GLN A 307 12.68 -5.41 13.96
C GLN A 307 14.10 -5.98 13.86
N ALA A 308 14.20 -7.30 13.99
CA ALA A 308 15.36 -8.07 13.60
C ALA A 308 15.10 -8.78 12.27
N SER A 309 16.09 -8.77 11.39
CA SER A 309 16.14 -9.57 10.16
C SER A 309 17.53 -10.17 10.00
N ALA A 310 17.70 -11.09 9.06
CA ALA A 310 19.04 -11.62 8.74
C ALA A 310 20.00 -10.53 8.23
N GLU A 311 19.48 -9.42 7.71
CA GLU A 311 20.27 -8.36 7.06
C GLU A 311 20.62 -7.17 7.97
N GLY A 312 19.98 -7.11 9.15
CA GLY A 312 20.18 -6.04 10.10
C GLY A 312 19.07 -5.95 11.14
N TRP A 313 19.27 -5.02 12.07
CA TRP A 313 18.35 -4.73 13.17
C TRP A 313 17.94 -3.27 13.12
N SER A 314 16.68 -2.97 13.40
CA SER A 314 16.17 -1.60 13.37
C SER A 314 15.32 -1.32 14.59
N ILE A 315 15.34 -0.05 15.00
CA ILE A 315 14.53 0.49 16.09
C ILE A 315 13.96 1.83 15.68
N GLY A 316 12.69 2.05 15.99
CA GLY A 316 12.00 3.30 15.71
C GLY A 316 11.18 3.76 16.89
N TRP A 317 11.19 5.07 17.12
CA TRP A 317 10.41 5.74 18.15
C TRP A 317 9.43 6.71 17.56
N ARG A 318 8.29 6.82 18.24
CA ARG A 318 7.30 7.87 18.07
C ARG A 318 7.03 8.57 19.38
N TRP A 319 7.14 9.88 19.33
CA TRP A 319 6.90 10.76 20.46
C TRP A 319 5.70 11.65 20.19
N HIS A 320 4.91 11.87 21.23
CA HIS A 320 3.75 12.75 21.16
C HIS A 320 4.16 14.17 20.71
N PRO A 321 3.32 14.90 19.93
CA PRO A 321 3.62 16.26 19.45
C PRO A 321 4.01 17.28 20.51
N SER A 322 3.57 17.09 21.74
CA SER A 322 3.93 17.97 22.85
C SER A 322 5.39 17.83 23.28
N GLN A 323 6.04 16.72 22.95
CA GLN A 323 7.44 16.47 23.29
C GLN A 323 8.33 17.21 22.30
N ARG A 324 9.23 18.03 22.84
CA ARG A 324 10.23 18.79 22.08
C ARG A 324 11.61 18.23 22.39
N PHE A 325 12.46 18.24 21.38
CA PHE A 325 13.83 17.77 21.48
C PHE A 325 14.82 18.89 21.22
N ASP A 326 15.99 18.75 21.80
CA ASP A 326 17.17 19.53 21.50
C ASP A 326 17.91 18.87 20.31
N LEU A 327 18.00 19.58 19.19
CA LEU A 327 18.65 19.05 17.98
C LEU A 327 20.16 18.82 18.16
N GLN A 328 20.84 19.61 19.01
CA GLN A 328 22.26 19.41 19.29
C GLN A 328 22.46 18.13 20.11
N ARG A 329 21.62 17.88 21.12
CA ARG A 329 21.70 16.63 21.90
C ARG A 329 21.44 15.41 21.03
N ILE A 330 20.46 15.46 20.12
CA ILE A 330 20.24 14.37 19.15
C ILE A 330 21.48 14.15 18.29
N LEU A 331 22.07 15.23 17.77
CA LEU A 331 23.25 15.12 16.90
C LEU A 331 24.43 14.50 17.65
N TYR A 332 24.75 14.97 18.86
CA TYR A 332 25.79 14.37 19.70
C TYR A 332 25.50 12.91 20.05
N TRP A 333 24.25 12.57 20.35
CA TRP A 333 23.87 11.19 20.60
C TRP A 333 24.09 10.32 19.37
N LEU A 334 23.63 10.74 18.18
CA LEU A 334 23.82 9.99 16.94
C LEU A 334 25.30 9.81 16.57
N GLU A 335 26.16 10.78 16.89
CA GLU A 335 27.61 10.65 16.70
C GLU A 335 28.26 9.66 17.69
N SER A 336 27.61 9.40 18.83
CA SER A 336 28.12 8.48 19.86
C SER A 336 27.81 7.00 19.60
N ILE A 337 26.99 6.69 18.60
CA ILE A 337 26.53 5.34 18.28
C ILE A 337 26.79 5.01 16.81
N GLU A 338 27.12 3.75 16.54
CA GLU A 338 27.39 3.27 15.18
C GLU A 338 26.11 2.72 14.54
N TRP A 339 25.51 3.48 13.61
CA TRP A 339 24.34 3.09 12.84
C TRP A 339 24.63 3.13 11.33
N ARG A 340 23.89 2.31 10.56
CA ARG A 340 23.93 2.29 9.09
C ARG A 340 23.00 3.31 8.46
N ARG A 341 21.87 3.61 9.11
CA ARG A 341 20.97 4.66 8.65
C ARG A 341 20.22 5.29 9.80
N ALA A 342 20.08 6.60 9.73
CA ALA A 342 19.23 7.38 10.62
C ALA A 342 18.25 8.19 9.79
N LYS A 343 16.96 8.05 10.08
CA LYS A 343 15.90 8.86 9.49
C LYS A 343 15.07 9.44 10.62
N MET A 344 14.67 10.71 10.51
CA MET A 344 13.94 11.36 11.60
C MET A 344 13.13 12.58 11.16
N VAL A 345 12.02 12.83 11.85
CA VAL A 345 11.34 14.12 11.97
C VAL A 345 11.34 14.50 13.44
N ILE A 346 11.88 15.65 13.80
CA ILE A 346 11.98 16.07 15.18
C ILE A 346 11.28 17.42 15.36
N HIS A 347 10.35 17.47 16.32
CA HIS A 347 9.85 18.72 16.87
C HIS A 347 10.88 19.30 17.84
N SER A 348 11.36 20.50 17.54
CA SER A 348 12.28 21.27 18.38
C SER A 348 11.72 22.67 18.61
N GLU A 349 12.44 23.51 19.36
CA GLU A 349 12.01 24.88 19.69
C GLU A 349 11.76 25.74 18.45
N GLY A 350 12.59 25.59 17.42
CA GLY A 350 12.50 26.32 16.15
C GLY A 350 11.46 25.78 15.15
N GLY A 351 10.72 24.72 15.50
CA GLY A 351 9.75 24.08 14.63
C GLY A 351 10.09 22.62 14.35
N TRP A 352 9.86 22.17 13.12
CA TRP A 352 9.97 20.76 12.75
C TRP A 352 11.08 20.56 11.74
N TYR A 353 11.94 19.58 12.03
CA TYR A 353 13.14 19.34 11.25
C TYR A 353 13.21 17.88 10.82
N SER A 354 13.67 17.64 9.59
CA SER A 354 13.86 16.32 9.01
C SER A 354 15.33 16.03 8.75
N GLY A 355 15.68 14.76 8.90
CA GLY A 355 17.01 14.23 8.56
C GLY A 355 16.88 12.82 7.96
N ASN A 356 17.70 12.52 6.96
CA ASN A 356 17.83 11.18 6.39
C ASN A 356 19.29 10.98 5.98
N VAL A 357 19.96 10.05 6.66
CA VAL A 357 21.40 9.89 6.59
C VAL A 357 21.74 8.42 6.56
N VAL A 358 22.68 8.06 5.69
CA VAL A 358 23.15 6.68 5.50
C VAL A 358 24.66 6.66 5.78
N ASP A 359 25.15 5.58 6.38
CA ASP A 359 26.55 5.26 6.64
C ASP A 359 27.34 6.40 7.30
N GLY A 360 26.78 7.02 8.35
CA GLY A 360 27.49 8.02 9.15
C GLY A 360 27.84 9.33 8.43
N ALA A 361 27.24 9.60 7.26
CA ALA A 361 27.37 10.89 6.59
C ALA A 361 26.95 12.07 7.52
N PRO A 362 27.40 13.30 7.29
CA PRO A 362 27.01 14.43 8.14
C PRO A 362 25.49 14.68 8.06
N LEU A 363 24.84 14.75 9.22
CA LEU A 363 23.41 15.04 9.33
C LEU A 363 23.14 16.51 8.99
N ALA A 364 22.53 16.75 7.83
CA ALA A 364 22.04 18.06 7.44
C ALA A 364 20.53 18.18 7.73
N TRP A 365 20.17 19.02 8.69
CA TRP A 365 18.77 19.29 9.03
C TRP A 365 18.07 20.07 7.91
N GLN A 366 16.84 19.66 7.60
CA GLN A 366 15.95 20.37 6.68
C GLN A 366 14.67 20.76 7.42
N ILE A 367 14.04 21.87 7.03
CA ILE A 367 12.73 22.25 7.57
C ILE A 367 11.69 21.26 7.03
N SER A 368 10.84 20.74 7.91
CA SER A 368 9.74 19.85 7.58
C SER A 368 8.40 20.56 7.76
N GLU A 369 7.41 20.24 6.94
CA GLU A 369 6.00 20.66 7.11
C GLU A 369 5.20 19.68 7.98
N TRP A 370 5.80 18.56 8.39
CA TRP A 370 5.17 17.59 9.28
C TRP A 370 4.87 18.20 10.66
N ARG A 371 3.65 18.02 11.19
CA ARG A 371 3.23 18.61 12.49
C ARG A 371 2.57 17.60 13.44
N GLN A 372 2.64 16.29 13.15
CA GLN A 372 1.78 15.31 13.84
C GLN A 372 2.44 14.53 14.98
N ASP A 373 3.77 14.45 15.07
CA ASP A 373 4.54 13.68 16.06
C ASP A 373 6.03 13.65 15.69
N SER A 374 6.92 13.61 16.69
CA SER A 374 8.36 13.41 16.46
C SER A 374 8.65 11.94 16.27
N ARG A 375 9.50 11.60 15.30
CA ARG A 375 9.77 10.23 14.88
C ARG A 375 11.25 10.07 14.57
N LEU A 376 11.84 8.98 15.00
CA LEU A 376 13.24 8.67 14.75
C LEU A 376 13.38 7.17 14.51
N GLU A 377 14.17 6.80 13.51
CA GLU A 377 14.47 5.42 13.15
C GLU A 377 15.97 5.27 12.96
N LEU A 378 16.51 4.20 13.54
CA LEU A 378 17.89 3.79 13.38
C LEU A 378 17.95 2.35 12.87
N ILE A 379 18.83 2.13 11.89
CA ILE A 379 19.18 0.82 11.38
C ILE A 379 20.61 0.51 11.78
N PHE A 380 20.81 -0.66 12.37
CA PHE A 380 22.08 -1.19 12.85
C PHE A 380 22.45 -2.49 12.11
N SER A 381 23.74 -2.78 12.10
CA SER A 381 24.28 -4.06 11.60
C SER A 381 23.90 -5.23 12.52
N THR A 382 23.84 -4.99 13.83
CA THR A 382 23.58 -5.98 14.86
C THR A 382 22.54 -5.48 15.86
N PRO A 383 21.84 -6.39 16.58
CA PRO A 383 20.93 -6.01 17.65
C PRO A 383 21.60 -5.15 18.72
N GLN A 384 20.89 -4.13 19.19
CA GLN A 384 21.36 -3.19 20.22
C GLN A 384 20.55 -3.31 21.51
N ASP A 385 21.08 -2.73 22.58
CA ASP A 385 20.36 -2.60 23.86
C ASP A 385 19.28 -1.52 23.74
N VAL A 386 18.03 -1.97 23.74
CA VAL A 386 16.82 -1.15 23.56
C VAL A 386 16.64 -0.17 24.71
N ASP A 387 16.80 -0.63 25.94
CA ASP A 387 16.55 0.19 27.14
C ASP A 387 17.58 1.31 27.23
N LYS A 388 18.84 0.99 26.90
CA LYS A 388 19.91 1.99 26.79
C LYS A 388 19.60 3.03 25.71
N LEU A 389 19.25 2.61 24.49
CA LEU A 389 18.95 3.55 23.40
C LEU A 389 17.74 4.44 23.73
N GLN A 390 16.71 3.87 24.36
CA GLN A 390 15.54 4.64 24.78
C GLN A 390 15.88 5.66 25.87
N ALA A 391 16.67 5.28 26.88
CA ALA A 391 17.11 6.18 27.93
C ALA A 391 17.91 7.36 27.36
N GLN A 392 18.85 7.08 26.45
CA GLN A 392 19.63 8.12 25.77
C GLN A 392 18.76 9.06 24.92
N MET A 393 17.74 8.52 24.23
CA MET A 393 16.83 9.36 23.46
C MET A 393 15.98 10.27 24.37
N VAL A 394 15.60 9.81 25.57
CA VAL A 394 14.91 10.63 26.58
C VAL A 394 15.77 11.82 27.02
N GLU A 395 17.08 11.64 27.16
CA GLU A 395 18.02 12.73 27.53
C GLU A 395 18.10 13.84 26.47
N CYS A 396 17.68 13.54 25.23
CA CYS A 396 17.61 14.52 24.15
C CYS A 396 16.36 15.41 24.18
N LEU A 397 15.42 15.20 25.12
CA LEU A 397 14.26 16.08 25.30
C LEU A 397 14.70 17.47 25.82
N ALA A 398 14.00 18.51 25.36
CA ALA A 398 14.25 19.92 25.67
C ALA A 398 13.50 20.40 26.93
#